data_AF-A0A1Y3AQ06-F1
#
_entry.id   AF-A0A1Y3AQ06-F1
#
_cell.length_a   1.000
_cell.length_b   1.000
_cell.length_c   1.000
_cell.angle_alpha   90.00
_cell.angle_beta   90.00
_cell.angle_gamma   90.00
#
_symmetry.space_group_name_H-M   'P 1'
#
loop_
_entity.id
_entity.type
_entity.pdbx_description
1 polymer ?
#
loop_
_entity_poly.entity_id
_entity_poly.type
_entity_poly.pdbx_seq_one_letter_code
_entity_poly.pdbx_strand_id
1 'polypeptide(L)'
;MGVCHGMDIPFTFGLPIRKDIVKIVFTEKDRHISENVVKAWTRFAHTGNPGPMGDVQWPEFLSEDGQSMRQMAIDTEFHVVQNEYRDRCEKLWLQYLLPQN
;
A
#
# COMPACT_ATOMS: atom_id res chain seq x y z
N MET A 1 -6.05 -14.43 10.47
CA MET A 1 -6.15 -14.51 8.98
C MET A 1 -5.27 -13.40 8.41
N GLY A 2 -4.64 -13.61 7.25
CA GLY A 2 -3.89 -12.55 6.54
C GLY A 2 -4.77 -11.83 5.50
N VAL A 3 -4.16 -10.92 4.73
CA VAL A 3 -4.80 -10.24 3.61
C VAL A 3 -4.73 -11.14 2.36
N CYS A 4 -5.87 -11.65 1.91
CA CYS A 4 -5.94 -12.48 0.71
C CYS A 4 -5.81 -11.64 -0.57
N HIS A 5 -5.43 -12.30 -1.67
CA HIS A 5 -5.40 -11.66 -2.99
C HIS A 5 -6.77 -11.05 -3.35
N GLY A 6 -6.77 -9.81 -3.84
CA GLY A 6 -7.96 -9.08 -4.25
C GLY A 6 -8.75 -8.41 -3.12
N MET A 7 -8.33 -8.56 -1.86
CA MET A 7 -8.99 -7.93 -0.72
C MET A 7 -8.83 -6.40 -0.69
N ASP A 8 -7.92 -5.85 -1.49
CA ASP A 8 -7.73 -4.42 -1.70
C ASP A 8 -8.76 -3.80 -2.65
N ILE A 9 -9.35 -4.60 -3.55
CA ILE A 9 -10.29 -4.12 -4.59
C ILE A 9 -11.45 -3.32 -3.99
N PRO A 10 -12.18 -3.79 -2.95
CA PRO A 10 -13.26 -3.01 -2.36
C PRO A 10 -12.83 -1.62 -1.89
N PHE A 11 -11.62 -1.50 -1.33
CA PHE A 11 -11.09 -0.25 -0.80
C PHE A 11 -10.67 0.70 -1.92
N THR A 12 -10.01 0.18 -2.95
CA THR A 12 -9.58 0.94 -4.13
C THR A 12 -10.77 1.52 -4.90
N PHE A 13 -11.90 0.79 -4.96
CA PHE A 13 -13.13 1.24 -5.64
C PHE A 13 -14.14 1.95 -4.73
N GLY A 14 -13.76 2.30 -3.49
CA GLY A 14 -14.60 3.13 -2.62
C GLY A 14 -15.82 2.42 -2.03
N LEU A 15 -15.87 1.09 -2.01
CA LEU A 15 -17.01 0.36 -1.45
C LEU A 15 -17.22 0.69 0.04
N PRO A 16 -16.20 0.72 0.92
CA PRO A 16 -16.38 1.15 2.31
C PRO A 16 -16.86 2.60 2.49
N ILE A 17 -16.79 3.44 1.47
CA ILE A 17 -17.26 4.84 1.53
C ILE A 17 -18.79 4.92 1.33
N ARG A 18 -19.36 3.92 0.64
CA ARG A 18 -20.77 3.88 0.29
C ARG A 18 -21.64 3.61 1.53
N LYS A 19 -22.51 4.58 1.86
CA LYS A 19 -23.32 4.58 3.09
C LYS A 19 -24.27 3.38 3.22
N ASP A 20 -24.72 2.83 2.10
CA ASP A 20 -25.63 1.68 2.00
C ASP A 20 -24.97 0.36 2.41
N ILE A 21 -23.67 0.20 2.19
CA ILE A 21 -22.95 -1.06 2.45
C ILE A 21 -21.97 -0.97 3.62
N VAL A 22 -21.53 0.23 4.00
CA VAL A 22 -20.56 0.38 5.09
C VAL A 22 -21.08 -0.23 6.38
N LYS A 23 -22.36 -0.04 6.73
CA LYS A 23 -22.92 -0.56 7.99
C LYS A 23 -23.20 -2.06 8.01
N ILE A 24 -23.04 -2.73 6.87
CA ILE A 24 -23.39 -4.15 6.70
C ILE A 24 -22.13 -5.00 6.68
N VAL A 25 -21.10 -4.56 5.96
CA VAL A 25 -19.92 -5.38 5.65
C VAL A 25 -18.61 -4.74 6.12
N PHE A 26 -18.60 -3.42 6.36
CA PHE A 26 -17.39 -2.67 6.65
C PHE A 26 -17.47 -1.96 8.01
N THR A 27 -16.34 -1.47 8.47
CA THR A 27 -16.21 -0.68 9.68
C THR A 27 -15.86 0.76 9.33
N GLU A 28 -15.92 1.63 10.33
CA GLU A 28 -15.47 3.01 10.18
C GLU A 28 -13.96 3.12 9.87
N LYS A 29 -13.17 2.16 10.36
CA LYS A 29 -11.75 2.03 10.00
C LYS A 29 -11.59 1.68 8.53
N ASP A 30 -12.43 0.79 8.01
CA ASP A 30 -12.40 0.43 6.58
C ASP A 30 -12.79 1.61 5.70
N ARG A 31 -13.78 2.40 6.12
CA ARG A 31 -14.13 3.68 5.47
C ARG A 31 -12.92 4.61 5.43
N HIS A 32 -12.25 4.80 6.57
CA HIS A 32 -11.08 5.65 6.66
C HIS A 32 -9.93 5.19 5.75
N ILE A 33 -9.66 3.88 5.68
CA ILE A 33 -8.68 3.31 4.75
C ILE A 33 -9.07 3.62 3.31
N SER A 34 -10.30 3.27 2.91
CA SER A 34 -10.77 3.44 1.54
C SER A 34 -10.75 4.90 1.08
N GLU A 35 -11.15 5.84 1.94
CA GLU A 35 -11.09 7.27 1.61
C GLU A 35 -9.66 7.75 1.31
N ASN A 36 -8.69 7.29 2.10
CA ASN A 36 -7.29 7.65 1.87
C ASN A 36 -6.71 6.95 0.64
N VAL A 37 -7.05 5.67 0.40
CA VAL A 37 -6.65 4.93 -0.81
C VAL A 37 -7.17 5.62 -2.06
N VAL A 38 -8.45 5.95 -2.13
CA VAL A 38 -9.06 6.64 -3.28
C VAL A 38 -8.43 8.01 -3.51
N LYS A 39 -8.18 8.78 -2.45
CA LYS A 39 -7.49 10.09 -2.54
C LYS A 39 -6.07 9.92 -3.09
N ALA A 40 -5.30 8.95 -2.58
CA ALA A 40 -3.94 8.68 -3.02
C ALA A 40 -3.90 8.29 -4.50
N TRP A 41 -4.76 7.35 -4.93
CA TRP A 41 -4.89 6.96 -6.33
C TRP A 41 -5.28 8.13 -7.24
N THR A 42 -6.24 8.97 -6.80
CA THR A 42 -6.68 10.15 -7.54
C THR A 42 -5.55 11.15 -7.73
N ARG A 43 -4.80 11.47 -6.66
CA ARG A 43 -3.64 12.39 -6.74
C ARG A 43 -2.55 11.82 -7.65
N PHE A 44 -2.23 10.54 -7.50
CA PHE A 44 -1.24 9.88 -8.35
C PHE A 44 -1.63 9.94 -9.83
N ALA A 45 -2.91 9.71 -10.16
CA ALA A 45 -3.39 9.83 -11.54
C ALA A 45 -3.25 11.25 -12.10
N HIS A 46 -3.36 12.28 -11.26
CA HIS A 46 -3.23 13.68 -11.67
C HIS A 46 -1.78 14.17 -11.79
N THR A 47 -0.90 13.77 -10.87
CA THR A 47 0.43 14.40 -10.71
C THR A 47 1.59 13.42 -10.73
N GLY A 48 1.33 12.11 -10.76
CA GLY A 48 2.35 11.08 -10.56
C GLY A 48 2.81 10.95 -9.09
N ASN A 49 2.20 11.66 -8.15
CA ASN A 49 2.51 11.59 -6.72
C ASN A 49 1.24 11.32 -5.89
N PRO A 50 1.19 10.25 -5.07
CA PRO A 50 0.00 9.94 -4.26
C PRO A 50 -0.24 10.94 -3.11
N GLY A 51 0.76 11.74 -2.75
CA GLY A 51 0.75 12.59 -1.57
C GLY A 51 0.74 11.78 -0.27
N PRO A 52 0.43 12.41 0.88
CA PRO A 52 0.37 11.73 2.15
C PRO A 52 -0.85 10.80 2.24
N MET A 53 -0.68 9.72 3.01
CA MET A 53 -1.72 8.78 3.41
C MET A 53 -2.13 9.08 4.87
N GLY A 54 -3.29 9.70 5.07
CA GLY A 54 -3.59 10.35 6.34
C GLY A 54 -2.54 11.43 6.66
N ASP A 55 -1.91 11.31 7.83
CA ASP A 55 -0.83 12.20 8.29
C ASP A 55 0.58 11.68 7.94
N VAL A 56 0.68 10.52 7.29
CA VAL A 56 1.95 9.87 6.98
C VAL A 56 2.41 10.24 5.57
N GLN A 57 3.62 10.77 5.46
CA GLN A 57 4.23 11.04 4.16
C GLN A 57 4.52 9.73 3.42
N TRP A 58 4.17 9.70 2.12
CA TRP A 58 4.49 8.57 1.25
C TRP A 58 5.74 8.90 0.43
N PRO A 59 6.93 8.42 0.83
CA PRO A 59 8.17 8.71 0.12
C PRO A 59 8.27 7.92 -1.18
N GLU A 60 9.17 8.34 -2.07
CA GLU A 60 9.54 7.53 -3.24
C GLU A 60 10.10 6.17 -2.83
N PHE A 61 9.81 5.16 -3.66
CA PHE A 61 10.16 3.78 -3.41
C PHE A 61 11.65 3.60 -3.13
N LEU A 62 12.52 4.14 -3.98
CA LEU A 62 13.96 4.16 -3.72
C LEU A 62 14.33 5.46 -3.02
N SER A 63 15.25 5.39 -2.07
CA SER A 63 15.96 6.58 -1.57
C SER A 63 16.89 7.16 -2.64
N GLU A 64 17.25 8.43 -2.50
CA GLU A 64 18.14 9.13 -3.45
C GLU A 64 19.51 8.42 -3.60
N ASP A 65 19.99 7.78 -2.54
CA ASP A 65 21.23 6.98 -2.53
C ASP A 65 21.04 5.54 -3.04
N GLY A 66 19.82 5.16 -3.41
CA GLY A 66 19.44 3.82 -3.86
C GLY A 66 19.54 2.71 -2.81
N GLN A 67 19.79 3.03 -1.54
CA GLN A 67 20.06 2.04 -0.49
C GLN A 67 18.80 1.51 0.20
N SER A 68 17.71 2.25 0.16
CA SER A 68 16.49 1.94 0.91
C SER A 68 15.27 1.86 0.01
N MET A 69 14.59 0.71 0.07
CA MET A 69 13.27 0.50 -0.52
C MET A 69 12.19 0.82 0.52
N ARG A 70 11.35 1.81 0.26
CA ARG A 70 10.33 2.34 1.18
C ARG A 70 8.94 2.15 0.57
N GLN A 71 8.04 1.54 1.32
CA GLN A 71 6.69 1.24 0.86
C GLN A 71 5.69 1.79 1.87
N MET A 72 4.56 2.31 1.40
CA MET A 72 3.44 2.63 2.28
C MET A 72 2.73 1.33 2.67
N ALA A 73 2.75 0.98 3.95
CA ALA A 73 1.91 -0.06 4.49
C ALA A 73 0.50 0.51 4.72
N ILE A 74 -0.46 0.00 3.95
CA ILE A 74 -1.87 0.37 4.04
C ILE A 74 -2.52 -0.57 5.05
N ASP A 75 -2.58 -0.12 6.30
CA ASP A 75 -3.23 -0.80 7.43
C ASP A 75 -4.18 0.19 8.13
N THR A 76 -4.80 -0.22 9.22
CA THR A 76 -5.58 0.63 10.13
C THR A 76 -4.76 1.79 10.69
N GLU A 77 -3.45 1.61 10.82
CA GLU A 77 -2.47 2.66 11.06
C GLU A 77 -1.48 2.72 9.89
N PHE A 78 -1.56 3.78 9.11
CA PHE A 78 -0.62 3.98 7.99
C PHE A 78 0.79 4.15 8.53
N HIS A 79 1.76 3.54 7.86
CA HIS A 79 3.16 3.69 8.19
C HIS A 79 4.03 3.33 6.97
N VAL A 80 5.28 3.79 6.98
CA VAL A 80 6.24 3.42 5.95
C VAL A 80 7.05 2.23 6.44
N VAL A 81 7.09 1.17 5.65
CA VAL A 81 7.98 0.03 5.86
C VAL A 81 9.22 0.20 4.98
N GLN A 82 10.37 -0.18 5.52
CA GLN A 82 11.66 -0.03 4.84
C GLN A 82 12.35 -1.38 4.74
N ASN A 83 12.75 -1.76 3.52
CA ASN A 83 13.49 -2.97 3.20
C ASN A 83 12.83 -4.29 3.67
N GLU A 84 11.53 -4.29 3.98
CA GLU A 84 10.84 -5.41 4.66
C GLU A 84 11.01 -6.75 3.95
N TYR A 85 11.03 -6.74 2.61
CA TYR A 85 11.13 -7.96 1.79
C TYR A 85 12.47 -8.12 1.07
N ARG A 86 13.44 -7.24 1.35
CA ARG A 86 14.72 -7.20 0.65
C ARG A 86 15.45 -8.53 0.72
N ASP A 87 15.57 -9.12 1.91
CA ASP A 87 16.30 -10.38 2.09
C ASP A 87 15.61 -11.55 1.39
N ARG A 88 14.27 -11.58 1.39
CA ARG A 88 13.52 -12.62 0.67
C ARG A 88 13.74 -12.49 -0.84
N CYS A 89 13.67 -11.29 -1.38
CA CYS A 89 13.90 -11.05 -2.80
C CYS A 89 15.37 -11.33 -3.17
N GLU A 90 16.31 -10.65 -2.52
CA GLU A 90 17.72 -10.57 -2.94
C GLU A 90 18.57 -11.75 -2.49
N LYS A 91 18.34 -12.28 -1.28
CA LYS A 91 19.17 -13.37 -0.73
C LYS A 91 18.56 -14.74 -0.99
N LEU A 92 17.24 -14.85 -0.91
CA LEU A 92 16.56 -16.13 -1.05
C LEU A 92 16.11 -16.44 -2.47
N TRP A 93 15.37 -15.55 -3.15
CA TRP A 93 14.76 -15.90 -4.44
C TRP A 93 15.68 -15.65 -5.63
N LEU A 94 16.48 -14.58 -5.62
CA LEU A 94 17.40 -14.29 -6.74
C LEU A 94 18.34 -15.45 -7.05
N GLN A 95 18.80 -16.19 -6.04
CA GLN A 95 19.69 -17.35 -6.24
C GLN A 95 19.02 -18.49 -7.04
N TYR A 96 17.70 -18.56 -7.09
CA TYR A 96 16.94 -19.57 -7.83
C TYR A 96 16.39 -19.05 -9.16
N LEU A 97 16.24 -17.72 -9.29
CA LEU A 97 15.66 -17.08 -10.48
C LEU A 97 16.72 -16.70 -11.52
N LEU A 98 17.96 -16.46 -11.10
CA LEU A 98 19.06 -16.14 -12.00
C LEU A 98 19.98 -17.36 -12.19
N PRO A 99 20.55 -17.56 -13.40
CA PRO A 99 21.56 -18.58 -13.60
C PRO A 99 22.72 -18.35 -12.63
N GLN A 100 23.13 -19.42 -11.93
CA GLN A 100 24.38 -19.42 -11.18
C GLN A 100 25.51 -19.54 -12.21
N ASN A 101 26.34 -18.51 -12.34
CA ASN A 101 27.54 -18.55 -13.18
C ASN A 101 28.57 -19.56 -12.63
#